data_AF-A0A1F3NVU1-F1
#
_entry.id   AF-A0A1F3NVU1-F1
#
_cell.length_a   1.000
_cell.length_b   1.000
_cell.length_c   1.000
_cell.angle_alpha   90.00
_cell.angle_beta   90.00
_cell.angle_gamma   90.00
#
_symmetry.space_group_name_H-M   'P 1'
#
loop_
_entity.id
_entity.type
_entity.pdbx_description
1 polymer ?
#
loop_
_entity_poly.entity_id
_entity_poly.type
_entity_poly.pdbx_seq_one_letter_code
_entity_poly.pdbx_strand_id
1 'polypeptide(L)' 'MKNLKIEIVSVSVAMILALTYIFFPGPYTMFSFVFIGQPLIFYSAVSVGIQIYKDLKANRVL' A
#
# COMPACT_ATOMS: atom_id res chain seq x y z
N MET A 1 -6.71 11.96 -8.38
CA MET A 1 -6.24 11.11 -9.51
C MET A 1 -4.73 10.96 -9.62
N LYS A 2 -3.89 11.99 -9.39
CA LYS A 2 -2.41 11.86 -9.49
C LYS A 2 -1.83 10.78 -8.54
N ASN A 3 -2.38 10.65 -7.33
CA ASN A 3 -1.91 9.71 -6.32
C ASN A 3 -2.38 8.26 -6.57
N LEU A 4 -3.47 8.07 -7.33
CA LEU A 4 -4.04 6.74 -7.58
C LEU A 4 -3.05 5.83 -8.31
N LYS A 5 -2.28 6.37 -9.26
CA LYS A 5 -1.23 5.60 -9.95
C LYS A 5 -0.13 5.16 -9.00
N ILE A 6 0.28 6.03 -8.08
CA ILE A 6 1.32 5.73 -7.09
C ILE A 6 0.82 4.65 -6.13
N GLU A 7 -0.41 4.79 -5.61
CA GLU A 7 -1.04 3.80 -4.73
C GLU A 7 -1.14 2.42 -5.39
N ILE A 8 -1.58 2.35 -6.65
CA ILE A 8 -1.65 1.10 -7.41
C ILE A 8 -0.26 0.47 -7.57
N VAL A 9 0.76 1.26 -7.93
CA VAL A 9 2.13 0.76 -8.06
C VAL A 9 2.66 0.30 -6.71
N SER A 10 2.45 1.06 -5.64
CA SER A 10 2.88 0.72 -4.28
C SER A 10 2.26 -0.58 -3.80
N VAL A 11 0.95 -0.76 -3.97
CA VAL A 11 0.24 -1.99 -3.61
C VAL A 11 0.69 -3.17 -4.49
N SER A 12 0.90 -2.94 -5.79
CA SER A 12 1.37 -3.99 -6.70
C SER A 12 2.78 -4.47 -6.33
N VAL A 13 3.69 -3.55 -6.06
CA VAL A 13 5.06 -3.87 -5.60
C VAL A 13 5.01 -4.63 -4.28
N ALA A 14 4.21 -4.15 -3.31
CA ALA A 14 4.08 -4.84 -2.04
C ALA A 14 3.49 -6.25 -2.18
N MET A 15 2.53 -6.44 -3.09
CA MET A 15 1.96 -7.75 -3.41
C MET A 15 3.01 -8.70 -4.00
N ILE A 16 3.84 -8.21 -4.93
CA ILE A 16 4.93 -9.02 -5.51
C ILE A 16 5.90 -9.45 -4.42
N LEU A 17 6.28 -8.55 -3.51
CA LEU A 17 7.16 -8.86 -2.38
C LEU A 17 6.53 -9.88 -1.44
N ALA A 18 5.23 -9.75 -1.16
CA ALA A 18 4.49 -10.71 -0.34
C ALA A 18 4.46 -12.10 -0.99
N LEU A 19 4.12 -12.19 -2.28
CA LEU A 19 4.10 -13.46 -3.02
C LEU A 19 5.49 -14.10 -3.06
N THR A 20 6.52 -13.30 -3.29
CA THR A 20 7.91 -13.78 -3.30
C THR A 20 8.29 -14.39 -1.95
N TYR A 21 7.91 -13.73 -0.84
CA TYR A 21 8.13 -14.26 0.50
C TYR A 21 7.32 -15.54 0.79
N ILE A 22 6.07 -15.62 0.32
CA ILE A 22 5.21 -16.79 0.52
C ILE A 22 5.76 -18.02 -0.22
N PHE A 23 6.16 -17.87 -1.48
CA PHE A 23 6.66 -18.98 -2.29
C PHE A 23 8.12 -19.34 -1.96
N PHE A 24 8.93 -18.35 -1.58
CA PHE A 24 10.35 -18.51 -1.28
C PHE A 24 10.70 -17.83 0.05
N PRO A 25 10.31 -18.44 1.19
CA PRO A 25 10.59 -17.87 2.49
C PRO A 25 12.09 -17.90 2.77
N GLY A 26 12.66 -16.72 3.04
CA GLY A 26 14.07 -16.55 3.35
C GLY A 26 14.34 -15.20 4.03
N PRO A 27 15.51 -15.01 4.63
CA PRO A 27 15.82 -13.79 5.39
C PRO A 27 15.78 -12.53 4.50
N TYR A 28 16.22 -12.63 3.24
CA TYR A 28 16.19 -11.52 2.29
C TYR A 28 14.76 -11.18 1.84
N THR A 29 13.95 -12.19 1.50
CA THR A 29 12.56 -11.98 1.06
C THR A 29 11.68 -11.46 2.21
N MET A 30 11.92 -11.95 3.43
CA MET A 30 11.34 -11.40 4.65
C MET A 30 11.72 -9.94 4.87
N PHE A 31 13.02 -9.60 4.77
CA PHE A 31 13.48 -8.23 4.93
C PHE A 31 12.82 -7.30 3.90
N SER A 32 12.80 -7.68 2.63
CA SER A 32 12.15 -6.89 1.57
C SER A 32 10.66 -6.70 1.84
N PHE A 33 9.94 -7.74 2.26
CA PHE A 33 8.52 -7.60 2.56
C PHE A 33 8.26 -6.71 3.79
N VAL A 34 9.00 -6.91 4.89
CA VAL A 34 8.79 -6.19 6.15
C VAL A 34 9.19 -4.72 6.03
N PHE A 35 10.34 -4.41 5.42
CA PHE A 35 10.86 -3.04 5.39
C PHE A 35 10.50 -2.25 4.13
N ILE A 36 10.01 -2.90 3.08
CA ILE A 36 9.59 -2.22 1.84
C ILE A 36 8.10 -2.44 1.60
N GLY A 37 7.66 -3.70 1.57
CA GLY A 37 6.27 -4.06 1.29
C GLY A 37 5.28 -3.47 2.31
N GLN A 38 5.50 -3.70 3.61
CA GLN A 38 4.58 -3.22 4.65
C GLN A 38 4.49 -1.68 4.71
N PRO A 39 5.58 -0.90 4.65
CA PRO A 39 5.49 0.56 4.56
C PRO A 39 4.73 1.05 3.33
N LEU A 40 4.90 0.41 2.17
CA LEU A 40 4.17 0.77 0.94
C LEU A 40 2.66 0.52 1.08
N ILE A 41 2.27 -0.60 1.70
CA ILE A 41 0.86 -0.90 2.01
C ILE A 41 0.30 0.15 2.97
N PHE A 42 1.04 0.44 4.05
CA PHE A 42 0.62 1.42 5.06
C PHE A 42 0.42 2.81 4.46
N TYR A 43 1.41 3.29 3.69
CA TYR A 43 1.32 4.57 2.99
C TYR A 43 0.09 4.64 2.07
N SER A 44 -0.14 3.58 1.28
CA SER A 44 -1.26 3.54 0.34
C SER A 44 -2.61 3.54 1.07
N ALA A 45 -2.74 2.74 2.14
CA ALA A 45 -3.95 2.69 2.97
C ALA A 45 -4.25 4.05 3.62
N VAL A 46 -3.24 4.72 4.17
CA VAL A 46 -3.39 6.05 4.77
C VAL A 46 -3.75 7.10 3.72
N SER A 47 -3.07 7.09 2.56
CA SER A 47 -3.34 8.05 1.46
C SER A 47 -4.78 7.94 0.96
N VAL A 48 -5.25 6.71 0.73
CA VAL A 48 -6.63 6.45 0.30
C VAL A 48 -7.62 6.81 1.41
N GLY A 49 -7.35 6.44 2.66
CA GLY A 49 -8.19 6.81 3.80
C GLY A 49 -8.37 8.32 3.96
N ILE A 50 -7.29 9.10 3.79
CA ILE A 50 -7.34 10.56 3.82
C ILE A 50 -8.16 11.10 2.65
N GLN A 51 -8.02 10.52 1.44
CA GLN A 51 -8.82 10.93 0.28
C GLN A 51 -10.31 10.67 0.52
N ILE A 52 -10.66 9.47 0.97
CA ILE A 52 -12.05 9.10 1.31
C ILE A 52 -12.60 10.06 2.37
N TYR A 53 -11.86 10.34 3.44
CA TYR A 53 -12.30 11.26 4.48
C TYR A 53 -12.56 12.67 3.94
N LYS A 54 -11.65 13.20 3.10
CA LYS A 54 -11.82 14.51 2.46
C LYS A 54 -13.04 14.53 1.54
N ASP A 55 -13.25 13.47 0.77
CA ASP A 55 -14.39 13.35 -0.14
C ASP A 55 -15.72 13.26 0.63
N LEU A 56 -15.78 12.50 1.71
CA LEU A 56 -16.97 12.42 2.57
C LEU A 56 -17.30 13.76 3.23
N LYS A 57 -16.28 14.47 3.72
CA LYS A 57 -16.44 15.80 4.32
C LYS A 57 -16.89 16.84 3.27
N ALA A 58 -16.33 16.80 2.07
CA ALA A 58 -16.72 17.70 0.98
C ALA A 58 -18.18 17.47 0.54
N ASN A 59 -18.62 16.21 0.52
CA ASN A 59 -19.99 15.83 0.16
C ASN A 59 -21.00 15.90 1.32
N ARG A 60 -20.61 16.41 2.51
CA ARG A 60 -21.45 16.56 3.71
C ARG A 60 -22.10 15.24 4.16
N VAL A 61 -21.41 14.12 3.96
CA VAL A 61 -21.85 12.80 4.44
C VAL A 61 -21.37 12.56 5.89
N LEU A 62 -20.46 13.41 6.37
CA LEU A 62 -19.83 13.41 7.68
C LEU A 62 -20.10 14.72 8.42
#